data_AF-A0A3S5DHA5-F1
#
_entry.id   AF-A0A3S5DHA5-F1
#
_cell.length_a   1.000
_cell.length_b   1.000
_cell.length_c   1.000
_cell.angle_alpha   90.00
_cell.angle_beta   90.00
_cell.angle_gamma   90.00
#
_symmetry.space_group_name_H-M   'P 1'
#
loop_
_entity.id
_entity.type
_entity.pdbx_description
1 polymer ?
#
loop_
_entity_poly.entity_id
_entity_poly.type
_entity_poly.pdbx_seq_one_letter_code
_entity_poly.pdbx_strand_id
1 'polypeptide(L)' 'MGFISWLLALGIPFLLYGSNTLFFLLYTWPFFLALMPVAVVVGIALHSLLNGKLLYSVSATILTVGLMFALLFLWLLG' A
#
# COMPACT_ATOMS: atom_id res chain seq x y z
N MET A 1 7.58 -0.34 -9.04
CA MET A 1 6.26 -0.95 -8.80
C MET A 1 5.81 -0.80 -7.37
N GLY A 2 6.48 -1.43 -6.40
CA GLY A 2 6.09 -1.38 -4.98
C GLY A 2 5.97 0.01 -4.34
N PHE A 3 6.88 0.92 -4.66
CA PHE A 3 6.80 2.31 -4.16
C PHE A 3 5.60 3.09 -4.76
N ILE A 4 5.33 2.92 -6.05
CA ILE A 4 4.20 3.59 -6.73
C ILE A 4 2.88 3.02 -6.21
N SER A 5 2.78 1.70 -6.01
CA SER A 5 1.59 1.09 -5.42
C SER A 5 1.38 1.52 -3.97
N TRP A 6 2.45 1.72 -3.20
CA TRP A 6 2.38 2.31 -1.86
C TRP A 6 1.84 3.75 -1.89
N LEU A 7 2.35 4.61 -2.79
CA LEU A 7 1.82 5.97 -2.96
C LEU A 7 0.34 5.98 -3.37
N LEU A 8 -0.06 5.09 -4.28
CA LEU A 8 -1.46 4.93 -4.69
C LEU A 8 -2.34 4.49 -3.51
N ALA A 9 -1.88 3.53 -2.72
CA ALA A 9 -2.60 3.05 -1.53
C ALA A 9 -2.72 4.14 -0.45
N LEU A 10 -1.70 5.00 -0.30
CA LEU A 10 -1.74 6.16 0.58
C LEU A 10 -2.81 7.19 0.16
N GLY A 11 -3.22 7.21 -1.10
CA GLY A 11 -4.32 8.07 -1.59
C GLY A 11 -5.71 7.64 -1.10
N ILE A 12 -5.90 6.37 -0.74
CA ILE A 12 -7.18 5.82 -0.28
C ILE A 12 -7.71 6.55 0.98
N PRO A 13 -6.92 6.76 2.05
CA PRO A 13 -7.42 7.50 3.21
C PRO A 13 -7.81 8.94 2.88
N PHE A 14 -7.16 9.61 1.92
CA PHE A 14 -7.57 10.95 1.47
C PHE A 14 -8.96 10.93 0.80
N LEU A 15 -9.30 9.85 0.08
CA LEU A 15 -10.62 9.67 -0.53
C LEU A 15 -11.71 9.35 0.51
N LEU A 16 -11.38 8.58 1.56
CA LEU A 16 -12.35 8.10 2.54
C LEU A 16 -12.59 9.07 3.70
N TYR A 17 -11.53 9.70 4.24
CA TYR A 17 -11.60 10.49 5.47
C TYR A 17 -11.61 12.01 5.22
N GLY A 18 -11.41 12.46 3.97
CA GLY A 18 -11.51 13.86 3.58
C GLY A 18 -10.65 14.79 4.44
N SER A 19 -11.25 15.78 5.11
CA SER A 19 -10.54 16.73 5.97
C SER A 19 -9.92 16.08 7.22
N ASN A 20 -10.50 14.98 7.73
CA ASN A 20 -9.97 14.28 8.90
C ASN A 20 -8.75 13.40 8.59
N THR A 21 -8.42 13.23 7.31
CA THR A 21 -7.30 12.39 6.85
C THR A 21 -5.99 12.80 7.50
N LEU A 22 -5.76 14.11 7.69
CA LEU A 22 -4.51 14.60 8.27
C LEU A 22 -4.29 14.06 9.69
N PHE A 23 -5.31 14.12 10.55
CA PHE A 23 -5.22 13.60 11.91
C PHE A 23 -5.10 12.08 11.95
N PHE A 24 -5.87 11.40 11.10
CA PHE A 24 -5.78 9.95 10.95
C PHE A 24 -4.38 9.51 10.51
N LEU A 25 -3.81 10.19 9.50
CA LEU A 25 -2.47 9.92 8.98
C LEU A 25 -1.40 10.22 10.02
N LEU A 26 -1.50 11.31 10.78
CA LEU A 26 -0.56 11.60 11.85
C LEU A 26 -0.59 10.54 12.96
N TYR A 27 -1.77 10.02 13.27
CA TYR A 27 -1.93 8.96 14.27
C TYR A 27 -1.37 7.61 13.80
N THR A 28 -1.49 7.29 12.50
CA THR A 28 -1.15 5.97 11.93
C THR A 28 0.12 5.98 11.06
N TRP A 29 0.76 7.14 10.94
CA TRP A 29 1.97 7.42 10.17
C TRP A 29 3.07 6.37 10.31
N PRO A 30 3.44 5.91 11.53
CA PRO A 30 4.54 4.97 11.69
C PRO A 30 4.30 3.67 10.92
N PHE A 31 3.05 3.22 10.85
CA PHE A 31 2.69 1.99 10.15
C PHE A 31 2.71 2.17 8.63
N PHE A 32 2.24 3.31 8.12
CA PHE A 32 2.30 3.61 6.70
C PHE A 32 3.75 3.68 6.19
N LEU A 33 4.63 4.31 6.96
CA LEU A 33 6.05 4.32 6.64
C LEU A 33 6.68 2.94 6.76
N ALA A 34 6.32 2.15 7.77
CA ALA A 34 6.82 0.77 7.90
C ALA A 34 6.38 -0.12 6.72
N LEU A 35 5.22 0.15 6.13
CA LEU A 35 4.72 -0.53 4.93
C LEU A 35 5.48 -0.14 3.65
N MET A 36 6.16 1.00 3.60
CA MET A 36 6.92 1.44 2.41
C MET A 36 8.00 0.42 2.00
N PRO A 37 8.97 0.05 2.86
CA PRO A 37 9.99 -0.93 2.48
C PRO A 37 9.38 -2.29 2.17
N VAL A 38 8.33 -2.71 2.89
CA VAL A 38 7.65 -3.98 2.64
C VAL A 38 6.99 -3.99 1.25
N ALA A 39 6.30 -2.92 0.88
CA ALA A 39 5.69 -2.77 -0.44
C ALA A 39 6.73 -2.82 -1.56
N VAL A 40 7.89 -2.19 -1.35
CA VAL A 40 9.02 -2.25 -2.30
C VAL A 40 9.53 -3.68 -2.46
N VAL A 41 9.78 -4.40 -1.36
CA VAL A 41 10.25 -5.79 -1.39
C VAL A 41 9.23 -6.72 -2.03
N VAL A 42 7.95 -6.60 -1.67
CA VAL A 42 6.85 -7.36 -2.29
C VAL A 42 6.80 -7.09 -3.80
N GLY A 43 7.01 -5.85 -4.22
CA GLY A 43 7.03 -5.52 -5.64
C GLY A 43 8.21 -6.09 -6.41
N ILE A 44 9.38 -6.18 -5.78
CA ILE A 44 10.53 -6.86 -6.38
C ILE A 44 10.26 -8.38 -6.45
N ALA A 45 9.74 -8.96 -5.37
CA ALA A 45 9.45 -10.39 -5.29
C ALA A 45 8.41 -10.83 -6.33
N LEU A 46 7.28 -10.12 -6.44
CA LEU A 46 6.25 -10.42 -7.44
C LEU A 46 6.75 -10.25 -8.87
N HIS A 47 7.54 -9.22 -9.13
CA HIS A 47 8.12 -9.00 -10.46
C HIS A 47 9.08 -10.15 -10.86
N SER A 48 9.88 -10.62 -9.90
CA SER A 48 10.77 -11.76 -10.10
C SER A 48 9.98 -13.07 -10.32
N LEU A 49 8.94 -13.31 -9.51
CA LEU A 49 8.11 -14.52 -9.60
C LEU A 49 7.33 -14.62 -10.92
N LEU A 50 6.89 -13.48 -11.47
CA LEU A 50 6.09 -13.41 -12.70
C LEU A 50 6.95 -13.36 -13.98
N ASN A 51 8.20 -13.82 -13.92
CA ASN A 51 9.14 -13.89 -15.06
C ASN A 51 9.27 -12.55 -15.82
N GLY A 52 9.22 -11.43 -15.10
CA GLY A 52 9.40 -10.13 -15.73
C GLY A 52 8.19 -9.58 -16.49
N LYS A 53 7.03 -10.26 -16.49
CA LYS A 53 5.82 -9.76 -17.18
C LYS A 53 5.25 -8.54 -16.46
N LEU A 54 5.69 -7.37 -16.92
CA LEU A 54 5.50 -6.07 -16.29
C LEU A 54 4.03 -5.75 -15.98
N LEU A 55 3.10 -6.01 -16.91
CA LEU A 55 1.67 -5.72 -16.72
C LEU A 55 1.03 -6.57 -15.60
N TYR A 56 1.31 -7.87 -15.57
CA TYR A 56 0.81 -8.77 -14.53
C TYR A 56 1.47 -8.49 -13.18
N SER A 57 2.76 -8.15 -13.18
CA SER A 57 3.46 -7.78 -11.96
C SER A 57 2.90 -6.51 -11.34
N VAL A 58 2.56 -5.51 -12.16
CA VAL A 58 1.99 -4.23 -11.69
C VAL A 58 0.64 -4.46 -11.04
N SER A 59 -0.28 -5.14 -11.72
CA SER A 59 -1.62 -5.40 -11.17
C SER A 59 -1.55 -6.24 -9.89
N ALA A 60 -0.70 -7.26 -9.85
CA ALA A 60 -0.46 -8.07 -8.65
C ALA A 60 0.11 -7.24 -7.49
N THR A 61 1.05 -6.32 -7.75
CA THR A 61 1.59 -5.43 -6.70
C THR A 61 0.58 -4.44 -6.15
N ILE A 62 -0.28 -3.88 -7.01
CA ILE A 62 -1.32 -2.95 -6.56
C ILE A 62 -2.33 -3.68 -5.69
N LEU A 63 -2.78 -4.88 -6.11
CA LEU A 63 -3.70 -5.69 -5.32
C LEU A 63 -3.12 -6.08 -3.96
N THR A 64 -1.88 -6.57 -3.94
CA THR A 64 -1.24 -7.01 -2.69
C THR A 64 -0.99 -5.86 -1.71
N VAL A 65 -0.38 -4.76 -2.17
CA VAL A 65 -0.13 -3.58 -1.31
C VAL A 65 -1.44 -2.93 -0.88
N GLY A 66 -2.44 -2.87 -1.75
CA GLY A 66 -3.78 -2.38 -1.41
C GLY A 66 -4.45 -3.24 -0.33
N LEU A 67 -4.34 -4.57 -0.42
CA LEU A 67 -4.82 -5.50 0.61
C LEU A 67 -4.09 -5.30 1.95
N MET A 68 -2.77 -5.10 1.93
CA MET A 68 -2.00 -4.85 3.14
C MET A 68 -2.48 -3.57 3.85
N PHE A 69 -2.74 -2.51 3.09
CA PHE A 69 -3.35 -1.29 3.64
C PHE A 69 -4.76 -1.56 4.17
N ALA A 70 -5.61 -2.25 3.41
CA ALA A 70 -6.97 -2.57 3.84
C ALA A 70 -7.01 -3.37 5.15
N LEU A 71 -6.12 -4.36 5.30
CA LEU A 71 -5.96 -5.12 6.54
C LEU A 71 -5.47 -4.25 7.70
N LEU A 72 -4.56 -3.31 7.43
CA LEU A 72 -4.11 -2.35 8.43
C LEU A 72 -5.27 -1.45 8.92
N PHE A 73 -6.09 -0.94 8.00
CA PHE A 73 -7.28 -0.17 8.35
C PHE A 73 -8.28 -1.00 9.16
N LEU A 74 -8.54 -2.24 8.74
CA LEU A 74 -9.42 -3.15 9.46
C LEU A 74 -8.92 -3.39 10.89
N TRP A 75 -7.61 -3.58 11.06
CA TRP A 75 -6.98 -3.77 12.37
C TRP A 75 -7.05 -2.51 13.25
N LEU A 76 -6.91 -1.31 12.67
CA LEU A 76 -6.99 -0.04 13.40
C LEU A 76 -8.41 0.38 13.77
N LEU A 77 -9.43 -0.09 13.05
CA LEU A 77 -10.85 0.23 13.25
C LEU A 77 -11.62 -0.82 14.08
N GLY A 78 -10.98 -1.96 14.38
CA GLY A 78 -11.56 -3.12 15.06
C GLY A 78 -11.50 -3.03 16.58
#